data_AF-A0A820JZ83-F1
#
_entry.id   AF-A0A820JZ83-F1
#
_cell.length_a   1.000
_cell.length_b   1.000
_cell.length_c   1.000
_cell.angle_alpha   90.00
_cell.angle_beta   90.00
_cell.angle_gamma   90.00
#
_symmetry.space_group_name_H-M   'P 1'
#
loop_
_entity.id
_entity.type
_entity.pdbx_description
1 polymer ?
#
loop_
_entity_poly.entity_id
_entity_poly.type
_entity_poly.pdbx_seq_one_letter_code
_entity_poly.pdbx_strand_id
1 'polypeptide(L)'
;LFKKFYINRQTSISTLNDLIDYALHIKNYTIDTEDQLNKPPKPSDPALIQIQFIHENDPSIILLIETFHLPPENSFTFNKIKKLCKIIFSPDHIVNSWGDPKKELKKFLRFKLFDDDDIDFIIPKNTQYIFKGWFNRTYPQSIHIKDGAGDQYSLQSAMYITFNELLDKRMTPANWGCGIDLLLATYITMNDY
;
A
#
# COMPACT_ATOMS: atom_id res chain seq x y z
N LEU A 1 -9.19 -15.85 -5.81
CA LEU A 1 -8.31 -16.03 -4.63
C LEU A 1 -7.09 -15.13 -4.84
N PHE A 2 -6.83 -14.17 -3.96
CA PHE A 2 -5.67 -13.28 -4.11
C PHE A 2 -4.37 -14.00 -3.74
N LYS A 3 -3.29 -13.76 -4.49
CA LYS A 3 -1.95 -14.26 -4.14
C LYS A 3 -1.21 -13.18 -3.35
N LYS A 4 -0.72 -13.54 -2.16
CA LYS A 4 -0.07 -12.60 -1.24
C LYS A 4 1.43 -12.88 -1.19
N PHE A 5 2.24 -11.83 -1.18
CA PHE A 5 3.69 -11.91 -1.02
C PHE A 5 4.18 -10.91 0.01
N TYR A 6 4.95 -11.42 0.98
CA TYR A 6 5.69 -10.59 1.93
C TYR A 6 7.07 -10.31 1.35
N ILE A 7 7.36 -9.03 1.14
CA ILE A 7 8.59 -8.56 0.50
C ILE A 7 9.52 -8.04 1.59
N ASN A 8 10.60 -8.77 1.82
CA ASN A 8 11.57 -8.54 2.87
C ASN A 8 12.94 -9.17 2.51
N ARG A 9 13.87 -9.17 3.45
CA ARG A 9 15.23 -9.71 3.28
C ARG A 9 15.30 -11.21 2.96
N GLN A 10 14.26 -11.98 3.26
CA GLN A 10 14.19 -13.42 2.97
C GLN A 10 13.47 -13.74 1.64
N THR A 11 12.87 -12.75 0.98
CA THR A 11 12.19 -12.97 -0.30
C THR A 11 13.18 -13.50 -1.34
N SER A 12 12.84 -14.64 -1.95
CA SER A 12 13.72 -15.28 -2.92
C SER A 12 13.86 -14.46 -4.20
N ILE A 13 15.02 -14.56 -4.85
CA ILE A 13 15.27 -13.91 -6.15
C ILE A 13 14.31 -14.41 -7.22
N SER A 14 13.96 -15.70 -7.21
CA SER A 14 12.98 -16.26 -8.16
C SER A 14 11.64 -15.57 -8.00
N THR A 15 11.15 -15.45 -6.76
CA THR A 15 9.90 -14.75 -6.46
C THR A 15 9.93 -13.30 -6.93
N LEU A 16 11.04 -12.58 -6.69
CA LEU A 16 11.16 -11.20 -7.14
C LEU A 16 11.20 -11.07 -8.66
N ASN A 17 11.83 -12.01 -9.37
CA ASN A 17 11.80 -12.03 -10.84
C ASN A 17 10.39 -12.27 -11.37
N ASP A 18 9.67 -13.26 -10.82
CA ASP A 18 8.29 -13.56 -11.22
C ASP A 18 7.38 -12.33 -11.01
N LEU A 19 7.55 -11.63 -9.88
CA LEU A 19 6.80 -10.41 -9.58
C LEU A 19 7.16 -9.24 -10.50
N ILE A 20 8.43 -9.10 -10.86
CA ILE A 20 8.90 -8.09 -11.82
C ILE A 20 8.28 -8.35 -13.19
N ASP A 21 8.36 -9.59 -13.68
CA ASP A 21 7.82 -9.96 -14.98
C ASP A 21 6.30 -9.76 -15.01
N TYR A 22 5.61 -10.10 -13.92
CA TYR A 22 4.19 -9.84 -13.79
C TYR A 22 3.88 -8.33 -13.77
N ALA A 23 4.62 -7.52 -13.01
CA ALA A 23 4.40 -6.07 -12.89
C ALA A 23 4.54 -5.33 -14.24
N LEU A 24 5.37 -5.82 -15.17
CA LEU A 24 5.51 -5.25 -16.52
C LEU A 24 4.21 -5.28 -17.34
N HIS A 25 3.25 -6.13 -16.96
CA HIS A 25 1.95 -6.25 -17.63
C HIS A 25 0.82 -5.52 -16.89
N ILE A 26 1.11 -4.85 -15.77
CA ILE A 26 0.11 -4.20 -14.92
C ILE A 26 0.24 -2.69 -15.04
N LYS A 27 -0.88 -2.02 -15.34
CA LYS A 27 -0.97 -0.55 -15.39
C LYS A 27 -1.66 0.08 -14.19
N ASN A 28 -2.45 -0.70 -13.44
CA ASN A 28 -3.30 -0.19 -12.37
C ASN A 28 -2.88 -0.81 -11.05
N TYR A 29 -2.60 0.05 -10.07
CA TYR A 29 -2.20 -0.36 -8.73
C TYR A 29 -3.08 0.34 -7.69
N THR A 30 -3.35 -0.33 -6.58
CA THR A 30 -3.83 0.32 -5.36
C THR A 30 -2.75 0.24 -4.32
N ILE A 31 -2.53 1.33 -3.60
CA ILE A 31 -1.62 1.38 -2.46
C ILE A 31 -2.38 1.70 -1.17
N ASP A 32 -1.89 1.11 -0.10
CA ASP A 32 -2.22 1.46 1.27
C ASP A 32 -0.92 1.46 2.09
N THR A 33 -0.79 2.37 3.04
CA THR A 33 0.45 2.51 3.81
C THR A 33 0.15 2.59 5.28
N GLU A 34 0.96 1.92 6.07
CA GLU A 34 0.85 1.95 7.53
C GLU A 34 2.13 2.52 8.13
N ASP A 35 1.95 3.27 9.22
CA ASP A 35 3.04 3.76 10.05
C ASP A 35 3.12 2.92 11.34
N GLN A 36 4.34 2.68 11.82
CA GLN A 36 4.58 2.16 13.15
C GLN A 36 4.27 3.25 14.19
N LEU A 37 3.37 2.95 15.11
CA LEU A 37 3.10 3.80 16.26
C LEU A 37 4.29 3.76 17.21
N ASN A 38 5.03 4.86 17.26
CA ASN A 38 6.08 5.07 18.25
C ASN A 38 5.49 5.66 19.54
N LYS A 39 6.05 5.30 20.71
CA LYS A 39 5.69 5.96 21.98
C LYS A 39 6.01 7.46 21.88
N PRO A 40 5.07 8.36 22.23
CA PRO A 40 5.35 9.79 22.28
C PRO A 40 6.62 10.07 23.11
N PRO A 41 7.48 11.03 22.70
CA PRO A 41 7.27 12.07 21.68
C PRO A 41 7.76 11.70 20.27
N LYS A 42 8.12 10.44 20.01
CA LYS A 42 8.67 10.07 18.69
C LYS A 42 7.58 10.08 17.61
N PRO A 43 7.82 10.71 16.45
CA PRO A 43 6.89 10.63 15.32
C PRO A 43 6.75 9.17 14.87
N SER A 44 5.61 8.83 14.28
CA SER A 44 5.39 7.51 13.69
C SER A 44 6.37 7.27 12.54
N ASP A 45 6.82 6.02 12.38
CA ASP A 45 7.79 5.65 11.34
C ASP A 45 7.10 4.86 10.22
N PRO A 46 7.28 5.22 8.95
CA PRO A 46 6.67 4.50 7.83
C PRO A 46 7.14 3.05 7.78
N ALA A 47 6.19 2.14 7.79
CA ALA A 47 6.40 0.76 8.22
C ALA A 47 6.09 -0.27 7.14
N LEU A 48 4.99 -0.04 6.43
CA LEU A 48 4.45 -0.99 5.46
C LEU A 48 3.94 -0.23 4.24
N ILE A 49 4.31 -0.74 3.06
CA ILE A 49 3.64 -0.40 1.82
C ILE A 49 2.90 -1.65 1.35
N GLN A 50 1.57 -1.59 1.34
CA GLN A 50 0.72 -2.57 0.70
C GLN A 50 0.47 -2.13 -0.75
N ILE A 51 0.73 -3.01 -1.71
CA ILE A 51 0.50 -2.75 -3.13
C ILE A 51 -0.33 -3.87 -3.72
N GLN A 52 -1.52 -3.55 -4.23
CA GLN A 52 -2.36 -4.48 -4.96
C GLN A 52 -2.24 -4.23 -6.46
N PHE A 53 -1.99 -5.30 -7.20
CA PHE A 53 -1.92 -5.29 -8.66
C PHE A 53 -3.34 -5.52 -9.19
N ILE A 54 -3.88 -4.55 -9.91
CA ILE A 54 -5.22 -4.65 -10.47
C ILE A 54 -5.11 -5.16 -11.91
N HIS A 55 -5.63 -6.36 -12.13
CA HIS A 55 -5.75 -6.98 -13.44
C HIS A 55 -7.22 -7.31 -13.71
N GLU A 56 -7.67 -7.17 -14.96
CA GLU A 56 -9.08 -7.37 -15.32
C GLU A 56 -9.46 -8.87 -15.37
N ASN A 57 -8.50 -9.73 -15.74
CA ASN A 57 -8.77 -11.13 -16.06
C ASN A 57 -8.02 -12.13 -15.17
N ASP A 58 -7.19 -11.67 -14.23
CA ASP A 58 -6.37 -12.52 -13.37
C ASP A 58 -6.56 -12.20 -11.89
N PRO A 59 -6.32 -13.16 -10.98
CA PRO A 59 -6.38 -12.90 -9.56
C PRO A 59 -5.40 -11.79 -9.15
N SER A 60 -5.86 -10.83 -8.34
CA SER A 60 -4.96 -9.77 -7.88
C SER A 60 -3.82 -10.33 -7.04
N ILE A 61 -2.64 -9.76 -7.25
CA ILE A 61 -1.47 -9.97 -6.41
C ILE A 61 -1.43 -8.85 -5.37
N ILE A 62 -1.17 -9.20 -4.12
CA ILE A 62 -0.95 -8.24 -3.03
C ILE A 62 0.49 -8.40 -2.56
N LEU A 63 1.25 -7.30 -2.64
CA LEU A 63 2.57 -7.17 -2.07
C LEU A 63 2.48 -6.43 -0.74
N LEU A 64 3.22 -6.92 0.24
CA LEU A 64 3.39 -6.30 1.55
C LEU A 64 4.87 -6.06 1.75
N ILE A 65 5.31 -4.82 1.58
CA ILE A 65 6.72 -4.42 1.69
C ILE A 65 6.97 -3.88 3.09
N GLU A 66 7.67 -4.66 3.92
CA GLU A 66 7.99 -4.31 5.31
C GLU A 66 9.32 -3.55 5.36
N THR A 67 9.27 -2.25 5.66
CA THR A 67 10.44 -1.36 5.54
C THR A 67 11.54 -1.69 6.56
N PHE A 68 11.17 -2.12 7.76
CA PHE A 68 12.09 -2.55 8.83
C PHE A 68 12.77 -3.89 8.54
N HIS A 69 12.32 -4.61 7.53
CA HIS A 69 12.85 -5.92 7.17
C HIS A 69 13.43 -5.96 5.76
N LEU A 70 13.69 -4.79 5.17
CA LEU A 70 14.41 -4.68 3.90
C LEU A 70 15.82 -5.28 4.03
N PRO A 71 16.32 -5.92 2.96
CA PRO A 71 17.70 -6.37 2.90
C PRO A 71 18.68 -5.17 2.82
N PRO A 72 19.98 -5.39 3.08
CA PRO A 72 20.99 -4.32 2.96
C PRO A 72 20.98 -3.66 1.58
N GLU A 73 21.17 -2.34 1.51
CA GLU A 73 21.07 -1.56 0.26
C GLU A 73 22.00 -2.06 -0.86
N ASN A 74 23.17 -2.59 -0.50
CA ASN A 74 24.15 -3.12 -1.45
C ASN A 74 23.86 -4.56 -1.90
N SER A 75 22.80 -5.18 -1.38
CA SER A 75 22.46 -6.57 -1.69
C SER A 75 21.74 -6.70 -3.04
N PHE A 76 21.90 -7.87 -3.66
CA PHE A 76 21.20 -8.20 -4.89
C PHE A 76 19.67 -8.23 -4.69
N THR A 77 19.21 -8.75 -3.55
CA THR A 77 17.78 -8.77 -3.18
C THR A 77 17.21 -7.35 -3.09
N PHE A 78 17.92 -6.42 -2.45
CA PHE A 78 17.49 -5.02 -2.37
C PHE A 78 17.34 -4.40 -3.76
N ASN A 79 18.33 -4.61 -4.63
CA ASN A 79 18.27 -4.09 -6.00
C ASN A 79 17.08 -4.65 -6.79
N LYS A 80 16.68 -5.89 -6.55
CA LYS A 80 15.48 -6.49 -7.16
C LYS A 80 14.19 -5.89 -6.61
N ILE A 81 14.08 -5.68 -5.30
CA ILE A 81 12.93 -5.00 -4.68
C ILE A 81 12.83 -3.56 -5.22
N LYS A 82 13.95 -2.83 -5.28
CA LYS A 82 14.03 -1.49 -5.87
C LYS A 82 13.58 -1.48 -7.34
N LYS A 83 14.04 -2.44 -8.14
CA LYS A 83 13.61 -2.57 -9.55
C LYS A 83 12.09 -2.80 -9.64
N LEU A 84 11.54 -3.68 -8.80
CA LEU A 84 10.10 -3.92 -8.75
C LEU A 84 9.33 -2.64 -8.43
N CYS A 85 9.75 -1.89 -7.41
CA CYS A 85 9.11 -0.61 -7.07
C CYS A 85 9.20 0.43 -8.18
N LYS A 86 10.35 0.58 -8.85
CA LYS A 86 10.48 1.48 -10.01
C LYS A 86 9.54 1.13 -11.15
N ILE A 87 9.33 -0.16 -11.41
CA ILE A 87 8.34 -0.61 -12.40
C ILE A 87 6.94 -0.21 -11.94
N ILE A 88 6.56 -0.52 -10.70
CA ILE A 88 5.23 -0.20 -10.17
C ILE A 88 4.93 1.31 -10.25
N PHE A 89 5.90 2.15 -9.86
CA PHE A 89 5.77 3.61 -9.84
C PHE A 89 6.29 4.28 -11.11
N SER A 90 6.12 3.64 -12.27
CA SER A 90 6.47 4.23 -13.57
C SER A 90 5.46 5.31 -14.01
N PRO A 91 5.87 6.28 -14.87
CA PRO A 91 5.03 7.43 -15.25
C PRO A 91 3.71 7.11 -15.93
N ASP A 92 3.60 5.97 -16.61
CA ASP A 92 2.40 5.52 -17.32
C ASP A 92 1.47 4.65 -16.46
N HIS A 93 1.82 4.44 -15.19
CA HIS A 93 1.04 3.65 -14.26
C HIS A 93 0.09 4.51 -13.42
N ILE A 94 -1.09 3.95 -13.19
CA ILE A 94 -2.14 4.55 -12.38
C ILE A 94 -2.03 4.00 -10.96
N VAL A 95 -1.84 4.90 -9.99
CA VAL A 95 -1.70 4.56 -8.58
C VAL A 95 -2.89 5.12 -7.82
N ASN A 96 -3.72 4.21 -7.30
CA ASN A 96 -4.92 4.53 -6.54
C ASN A 96 -4.61 4.49 -5.04
N SER A 97 -5.10 5.45 -4.27
CA SER A 97 -4.97 5.47 -2.81
C SER A 97 -6.20 6.11 -2.16
N TRP A 98 -6.44 5.80 -0.89
CA TRP A 98 -7.42 6.50 -0.06
C TRP A 98 -6.84 7.80 0.48
N GLY A 99 -6.77 8.80 -0.38
CA GLY A 99 -6.03 10.04 -0.12
C GLY A 99 -5.12 10.37 -1.29
N ASP A 100 -4.13 11.22 -1.05
CA ASP A 100 -3.13 11.56 -2.07
C ASP A 100 -2.02 10.49 -2.09
N PRO A 101 -1.91 9.68 -3.16
CA PRO A 101 -0.89 8.64 -3.26
C PRO A 101 0.54 9.18 -3.13
N LYS A 102 0.81 10.37 -3.69
CA LYS A 102 2.16 10.97 -3.66
C LYS A 102 2.54 11.33 -2.23
N LYS A 103 1.60 11.90 -1.48
CA LYS A 103 1.81 12.26 -0.07
C LYS A 103 2.10 11.02 0.79
N GLU A 104 1.39 9.92 0.58
CA GLU A 104 1.63 8.67 1.29
C GLU A 104 3.02 8.09 0.96
N LEU A 105 3.38 8.01 -0.33
CA LEU A 105 4.65 7.45 -0.78
C LEU A 105 5.87 8.29 -0.39
N LYS A 106 5.76 9.62 -0.35
CA LYS A 106 6.89 10.50 0.00
C LYS A 106 7.47 10.23 1.39
N LYS A 107 6.67 9.68 2.31
CA LYS A 107 7.14 9.23 3.63
C LYS A 107 8.22 8.13 3.54
N PHE A 108 8.24 7.36 2.45
CA PHE A 108 9.09 6.19 2.27
C PHE A 108 10.38 6.46 1.47
N LEU A 109 10.62 7.68 0.99
CA LEU A 109 11.80 8.03 0.18
C LEU A 109 13.13 7.66 0.86
N ARG A 110 13.20 7.74 2.19
CA ARG A 110 14.40 7.39 2.97
C ARG A 110 14.85 5.94 2.78
N PHE A 111 13.96 5.04 2.35
CA PHE A 111 14.27 3.63 2.11
C PHE A 111 14.83 3.36 0.71
N LYS A 112 14.91 4.38 -0.17
CA LYS A 112 15.56 4.32 -1.49
C LYS A 112 15.03 3.23 -2.44
N LEU A 113 13.82 2.74 -2.20
CA LEU A 113 13.10 1.82 -3.08
C LEU A 113 12.62 2.51 -4.37
N PHE A 114 12.43 3.82 -4.29
CA PHE A 114 12.06 4.75 -5.36
C PHE A 114 12.54 6.15 -4.94
N ASP A 115 12.51 7.10 -5.86
CA ASP A 115 12.92 8.50 -5.68
C ASP A 115 11.77 9.49 -5.94
N ASP A 116 12.03 10.78 -5.77
CA ASP A 116 11.01 11.83 -5.98
C ASP A 116 10.50 11.84 -7.43
N ASP A 117 11.37 11.61 -8.42
CA ASP A 117 10.98 11.56 -9.82
C ASP A 117 10.01 10.39 -10.06
N ASP A 118 10.35 9.19 -9.55
CA ASP A 118 9.46 8.03 -9.62
C ASP A 118 8.04 8.38 -9.07
N ILE A 119 7.94 9.09 -7.95
CA ILE A 119 6.65 9.49 -7.35
C ILE A 119 5.96 10.63 -8.13
N ASP A 120 6.70 11.65 -8.55
CA ASP A 120 6.12 12.85 -9.13
C ASP A 120 5.55 12.59 -10.54
N PHE A 121 6.05 11.56 -11.24
CA PHE A 121 5.57 11.20 -12.56
C PHE A 121 4.45 10.14 -12.60
N ILE A 122 4.10 9.48 -11.49
CA ILE A 122 2.93 8.58 -11.47
C ILE A 122 1.65 9.31 -11.86
N ILE A 123 0.63 8.58 -12.30
CA ILE A 123 -0.73 9.10 -12.48
C ILE A 123 -1.52 8.85 -11.18
N PRO A 124 -1.61 9.83 -10.25
CA PRO A 124 -2.28 9.62 -8.97
C PRO A 124 -3.80 9.61 -9.15
N LYS A 125 -4.47 8.65 -8.50
CA LYS A 125 -5.92 8.64 -8.34
C LYS A 125 -6.28 8.62 -6.86
N ASN A 126 -6.84 9.73 -6.39
CA ASN A 126 -7.41 9.83 -5.05
C ASN A 126 -8.82 9.24 -5.07
N THR A 127 -8.93 7.97 -4.66
CA THR A 127 -10.19 7.22 -4.65
C THR A 127 -11.21 7.83 -3.70
N GLN A 128 -10.77 8.50 -2.62
CA GLN A 128 -11.66 9.18 -1.69
C GLN A 128 -12.44 10.31 -2.36
N TYR A 129 -11.80 11.12 -3.21
CA TYR A 129 -12.47 12.19 -3.93
C TYR A 129 -13.48 11.65 -4.95
N ILE A 130 -13.09 10.62 -5.71
CA ILE A 130 -13.95 9.96 -6.69
C ILE A 130 -15.20 9.41 -6.00
N PHE A 131 -15.01 8.72 -4.89
CA PHE A 131 -16.11 8.16 -4.09
C PHE A 131 -17.02 9.25 -3.54
N LYS A 132 -16.45 10.31 -2.94
CA LYS A 132 -17.21 11.48 -2.45
C LYS A 132 -18.12 12.05 -3.55
N GLY A 133 -17.56 12.24 -4.75
CA GLY A 133 -18.31 12.77 -5.89
C GLY A 133 -19.43 11.84 -6.36
N TRP A 134 -19.17 10.54 -6.44
CA TRP A 134 -20.20 9.55 -6.76
C TRP A 134 -21.31 9.53 -5.69
N PHE A 135 -20.94 9.46 -4.40
CA PHE A 135 -21.88 9.32 -3.30
C PHE A 135 -22.84 10.51 -3.23
N ASN A 136 -22.31 11.73 -3.33
CA ASN A 136 -23.11 12.95 -3.32
C ASN A 136 -24.09 13.04 -4.51
N ARG A 137 -23.75 12.43 -5.66
CA ARG A 137 -24.66 12.36 -6.82
C ARG A 137 -25.72 11.28 -6.66
N THR A 138 -25.37 10.13 -6.10
CA THR A 138 -26.29 8.99 -5.92
C THR A 138 -27.27 9.22 -4.77
N TYR A 139 -26.83 9.90 -3.71
CA TYR A 139 -27.61 10.16 -2.51
C TYR A 139 -27.64 11.67 -2.19
N PRO A 140 -28.29 12.50 -3.03
CA PRO A 140 -28.31 13.96 -2.84
C PRO A 140 -29.07 14.40 -1.59
N GLN A 141 -29.92 13.54 -1.01
CA GLN A 141 -30.69 13.80 0.22
C GLN A 141 -30.08 13.18 1.48
N SER A 142 -29.01 12.39 1.39
CA SER A 142 -28.23 12.04 2.59
C SER A 142 -27.41 13.28 2.98
N ILE A 143 -28.09 14.20 3.64
CA ILE A 143 -27.55 15.39 4.29
C ILE A 143 -26.30 14.95 5.04
N HIS A 144 -25.18 15.63 4.78
CA HIS A 144 -23.91 15.55 5.49
C HIS A 144 -23.97 14.65 6.72
N ILE A 145 -23.50 13.41 6.59
CA ILE A 145 -23.09 12.64 7.76
C ILE A 145 -21.88 13.39 8.32
N LYS A 146 -22.16 14.46 9.08
CA LYS A 146 -21.24 15.12 9.99
C LYS A 146 -21.10 14.19 11.19
N ASP A 147 -20.49 13.03 10.97
CA ASP A 147 -19.95 12.31 12.10
C ASP A 147 -18.79 13.16 12.60
N GLY A 148 -18.78 13.42 13.92
CA GLY A 148 -18.02 14.45 14.63
C GLY A 148 -16.50 14.30 14.63
N ALA A 149 -15.91 13.84 13.54
CA ALA A 149 -14.50 13.90 13.21
C ALA A 149 -14.33 14.10 11.69
N GLY A 150 -14.85 15.23 11.17
CA GLY A 150 -14.54 15.84 9.86
C GLY A 150 -14.60 14.96 8.60
N ASP A 151 -15.66 15.07 7.80
CA ASP A 151 -15.70 14.77 6.34
C ASP A 151 -14.93 13.55 5.80
N GLN A 152 -14.77 12.49 6.59
CA GLN A 152 -14.04 11.27 6.20
C GLN A 152 -15.03 10.13 5.97
N TYR A 153 -15.38 9.91 4.71
CA TYR A 153 -15.93 8.62 4.29
C TYR A 153 -14.91 7.51 4.57
N SER A 154 -15.36 6.31 4.89
CA SER A 154 -14.46 5.17 5.10
C SER A 154 -14.07 4.53 3.76
N LEU A 155 -12.80 4.14 3.62
CA LEU A 155 -12.30 3.36 2.47
C LEU A 155 -13.13 2.08 2.25
N GLN A 156 -13.58 1.43 3.31
CA GLN A 156 -14.37 0.20 3.21
C GLN A 156 -15.70 0.43 2.52
N SER A 157 -16.41 1.49 2.93
CA SER A 157 -17.68 1.87 2.31
C SER A 157 -17.51 2.15 0.83
N ALA A 158 -16.41 2.81 0.46
CA ALA A 158 -16.13 3.13 -0.94
C ALA A 158 -15.78 1.93 -1.81
N MET A 159 -14.97 1.02 -1.30
CA MET A 159 -14.65 -0.22 -2.01
C MET A 159 -15.88 -1.07 -2.24
N TYR A 160 -16.68 -1.28 -1.17
CA TYR A 160 -17.92 -2.05 -1.25
C TYR A 160 -18.88 -1.48 -2.29
N ILE A 161 -19.05 -0.16 -2.30
CA ILE A 161 -19.96 0.48 -3.25
C ILE A 161 -19.43 0.44 -4.68
N THR A 162 -18.12 0.65 -4.88
CA THR A 162 -17.53 0.80 -6.23
C THR A 162 -17.35 -0.53 -6.92
N PHE A 163 -16.90 -1.54 -6.18
CA PHE A 163 -16.47 -2.83 -6.73
C PHE A 163 -17.38 -3.98 -6.29
N ASN A 164 -18.40 -3.72 -5.46
CA ASN A 164 -19.20 -4.75 -4.79
C ASN A 164 -18.35 -5.74 -3.97
N GLU A 165 -17.19 -5.28 -3.49
CA GLU A 165 -16.21 -6.06 -2.74
C GLU A 165 -15.72 -5.27 -1.54
N LEU A 166 -15.60 -5.93 -0.39
CA LEU A 166 -14.93 -5.34 0.78
C LEU A 166 -13.41 -5.41 0.61
N LEU A 167 -12.71 -4.36 1.04
CA LEU A 167 -11.26 -4.43 1.14
C LEU A 167 -10.89 -5.49 2.18
N ASP A 168 -10.00 -6.42 1.84
CA ASP A 168 -9.49 -7.40 2.80
C ASP A 168 -8.57 -6.70 3.83
N LYS A 169 -9.16 -6.23 4.93
CA LYS A 169 -8.46 -5.56 6.03
C LYS A 169 -7.86 -6.49 7.07
N ARG A 170 -7.83 -7.81 6.84
CA ARG A 170 -7.23 -8.76 7.81
C ARG A 170 -5.75 -8.47 8.11
N MET A 171 -5.09 -7.65 7.28
CA MET A 171 -3.68 -7.26 7.40
C MET A 171 -3.45 -5.76 7.58
N THR A 172 -4.50 -4.95 7.76
CA THR A 172 -4.40 -3.58 8.29
C THR A 172 -4.80 -3.62 9.77
N PRO A 173 -3.96 -4.21 10.66
CA PRO A 173 -4.18 -4.03 12.08
C PRO A 173 -4.04 -2.54 12.35
N ALA A 174 -5.09 -1.93 12.92
CA ALA A 174 -5.16 -0.52 13.31
C ALA A 174 -4.10 -0.08 14.35
N ASN A 175 -3.10 -0.93 14.59
CA ASN A 175 -2.13 -0.98 15.66
C ASN A 175 -0.98 -1.89 15.20
N TRP A 176 -0.22 -1.45 14.18
CA TRP A 176 0.85 -2.27 13.60
C TRP A 176 2.07 -2.35 14.52
N GLY A 177 2.37 -3.56 14.97
CA GLY A 177 3.68 -3.98 15.51
C GLY A 177 4.42 -4.79 14.45
N CYS A 178 5.72 -4.59 14.30
CA CYS A 178 6.53 -5.17 13.22
C CYS A 178 6.38 -6.70 13.11
N GLY A 179 6.42 -7.24 11.88
CA GLY A 179 6.56 -8.68 11.60
C GLY A 179 5.29 -9.37 11.12
N ILE A 180 4.85 -9.07 9.89
CA ILE A 180 3.71 -9.75 9.25
C ILE A 180 4.11 -11.14 8.72
N ASP A 181 5.35 -11.28 8.25
CA ASP A 181 5.87 -12.56 7.78
C ASP A 181 6.23 -13.47 8.97
N LEU A 182 5.42 -14.51 9.19
CA LEU A 182 5.65 -15.50 10.25
C LEU A 182 7.01 -16.22 10.12
N LEU A 183 7.58 -16.29 8.91
CA LEU A 183 8.89 -16.91 8.67
C LEU A 183 10.05 -16.03 9.18
N LEU A 184 9.85 -14.72 9.27
CA LEU A 184 10.85 -13.84 9.88
C LEU A 184 10.92 -14.02 11.39
N ALA A 185 9.86 -14.52 12.03
CA ALA A 185 9.74 -14.66 13.48
C ALA A 185 10.06 -13.35 14.25
N THR A 186 9.71 -12.20 13.66
CA THR A 186 10.02 -10.86 14.19
C THR A 186 8.86 -10.20 14.93
N TYR A 187 7.75 -10.91 15.15
CA TYR A 187 6.57 -10.36 15.81
C TYR A 187 6.91 -9.91 17.24
N ILE A 188 6.77 -8.62 17.51
CA ILE A 188 6.70 -8.09 18.87
C ILE A 188 5.23 -7.81 19.12
N THR A 189 4.61 -8.58 20.01
CA THR A 189 3.21 -8.32 20.36
C THR A 189 3.16 -7.12 21.30
N MET A 190 2.09 -6.33 21.27
CA MET A 190 1.94 -5.22 22.22
C MET A 190 1.94 -5.67 23.70
N ASN A 191 1.86 -6.97 23.98
CA ASN A 191 2.01 -7.53 25.32
C ASN A 191 3.47 -7.68 25.76
N ASP A 192 4.44 -7.46 24.86
CA ASP A 192 5.87 -7.59 25.12
C ASP A 192 6.53 -6.23 25.49
N TYR A 193 5.73 -5.19 25.80
CA TYR A 193 6.18 -3.82 26.15
C TYR A 193 5.48 -3.19 27.37
#